data_AF-A0A1Y0CGI5-F1
#
_entry.id   AF-A0A1Y0CGI5-F1
#
_cell.length_a   1.000
_cell.length_b   1.000
_cell.length_c   1.000
_cell.angle_alpha   90.00
_cell.angle_beta   90.00
_cell.angle_gamma   90.00
#
_symmetry.space_group_name_H-M   'P 1'
#
loop_
_entity.id
_entity.type
_entity.pdbx_description
1 polymer ?
#
loop_
_entity_poly.entity_id
_entity_poly.type
_entity_poly.pdbx_seq_one_letter_code
_entity_poly.pdbx_strand_id
1 'polypeptide(L)'
;MIYVDADTYEKRIEGALVSLNMFANQVIGELDEQDAGPSWWPNSLGWKLRALLSDYLIQSLYGTADALSSASLVSQAYREATFAESYAHQRAGKQGRSPFPLDRQGRRRALVITSSAESCFFHFGQALDRVAAAVFIVGGFEKNVVKVDWGDVETIGAEFSAGSTKQYLQPVGSGGRAVQEALVTAVLDWQKSGPPDWLGWMRLTRNGMTHRAPSAEALVPTTARTVIRPFFKQPWWSEVQSLVFDEQHPRTSFLDAFIMCNPADVLDGLVTSLNDLLEAIVAALANCWNARAGNPQMIVQSDKQWKDIKPSAGDASNFAGYGSAMTAAAAGAILQNPLDAKRWQSARVMDDRRQDWYQP
;
A
#
# COMPACT_ATOMS: atom_id res chain seq x y z
N MET A 1 12.58 -12.00 -8.12
CA MET A 1 12.94 -12.56 -9.43
C MET A 1 11.69 -12.46 -10.29
N ILE A 2 11.72 -11.64 -11.35
CA ILE A 2 10.59 -11.56 -12.28
C ILE A 2 10.66 -12.75 -13.25
N TYR A 3 9.50 -13.29 -13.60
CA TYR A 3 9.39 -14.39 -14.55
C TYR A 3 9.87 -13.96 -15.94
N VAL A 4 10.51 -14.86 -16.70
CA VAL A 4 11.05 -14.57 -18.04
C VAL A 4 9.94 -14.13 -19.01
N ASP A 5 8.70 -14.56 -18.76
CA ASP A 5 7.48 -14.27 -19.49
C ASP A 5 6.61 -13.17 -18.85
N ALA A 6 7.16 -12.38 -17.92
CA ALA A 6 6.41 -11.36 -17.21
C ALA A 6 5.77 -10.32 -18.13
N ASP A 7 4.53 -9.97 -17.82
CA ASP A 7 3.76 -8.96 -18.55
C ASP A 7 4.23 -7.54 -18.20
N THR A 8 3.74 -6.56 -18.95
CA THR A 8 4.08 -5.14 -18.85
C THR A 8 3.76 -4.58 -17.45
N TYR A 9 2.62 -4.98 -16.86
CA TYR A 9 2.26 -4.54 -15.52
C TYR A 9 3.17 -5.11 -14.42
N GLU A 10 3.81 -6.25 -14.63
CA GLU A 10 4.75 -6.83 -13.66
C GLU A 10 6.11 -6.13 -13.77
N LYS A 11 6.60 -5.96 -15.01
CA LYS A 11 7.90 -5.32 -15.28
C LYS A 11 7.99 -3.89 -14.75
N ARG A 12 6.89 -3.12 -14.85
CA ARG A 12 6.92 -1.70 -14.46
C ARG A 12 7.06 -1.45 -12.96
N ILE A 13 6.87 -2.47 -12.13
CA ILE A 13 7.00 -2.39 -10.66
C ILE A 13 8.13 -3.27 -10.13
N GLU A 14 9.04 -3.69 -11.03
CA GLU A 14 10.12 -4.63 -10.70
C GLU A 14 11.00 -4.15 -9.56
N GLY A 15 11.40 -2.87 -9.58
CA GLY A 15 12.32 -2.31 -8.61
C GLY A 15 11.82 -2.45 -7.17
N ALA A 16 10.58 -2.03 -6.91
CA ALA A 16 9.96 -2.18 -5.60
C ALA A 16 9.70 -3.65 -5.25
N LEU A 17 9.20 -4.46 -6.19
CA LEU A 17 8.91 -5.88 -5.93
C LEU A 17 10.17 -6.67 -5.55
N VAL A 18 11.27 -6.46 -6.27
CA VAL A 18 12.55 -7.11 -5.96
C VAL A 18 13.05 -6.66 -4.60
N SER A 19 13.04 -5.36 -4.33
CA SER A 19 13.51 -4.80 -3.06
C SER A 19 12.69 -5.31 -1.86
N LEU A 20 11.35 -5.29 -1.97
CA LEU A 20 10.44 -5.78 -0.93
C LEU A 20 10.66 -7.26 -0.64
N ASN A 21 10.75 -8.08 -1.70
CA ASN A 21 10.96 -9.52 -1.55
C ASN A 21 12.34 -9.85 -0.98
N MET A 22 13.40 -9.14 -1.41
CA MET A 22 14.73 -9.32 -0.86
C MET A 22 14.77 -9.00 0.63
N PHE A 23 14.18 -7.87 1.03
CA PHE A 23 14.14 -7.50 2.44
C PHE A 23 13.25 -8.44 3.26
N ALA A 24 12.09 -8.85 2.76
CA ALA A 24 11.26 -9.85 3.43
C ALA A 24 12.01 -11.19 3.61
N ASN A 25 12.73 -11.64 2.59
CA ASN A 25 13.54 -12.85 2.65
C ASN A 25 14.70 -12.72 3.65
N GLN A 26 15.31 -11.54 3.76
CA GLN A 26 16.30 -11.25 4.80
C GLN A 26 15.68 -11.41 6.19
N VAL A 27 14.53 -10.78 6.45
CA VAL A 27 13.83 -10.87 7.75
C VAL A 27 13.48 -12.34 8.06
N ILE A 28 12.95 -13.08 7.09
CA ILE A 28 12.65 -14.52 7.22
C ILE A 28 13.91 -15.35 7.48
N GLY A 29 15.02 -14.98 6.83
CA GLY A 29 16.33 -15.59 7.03
C GLY A 29 16.82 -15.51 8.47
N GLU A 30 16.53 -14.38 9.14
CA GLU A 30 16.93 -14.08 10.51
C GLU A 30 15.96 -14.61 11.59
N LEU A 31 14.82 -15.21 11.22
CA LEU A 31 13.91 -15.81 12.19
C LEU A 31 14.56 -16.99 12.91
N ASP A 32 14.50 -16.97 14.23
CA ASP A 32 14.91 -18.07 15.10
C ASP A 32 13.75 -19.04 15.31
N GLU A 33 13.94 -20.32 15.01
CA GLU A 33 12.92 -21.37 15.20
C GLU A 33 12.63 -21.66 16.68
N GLN A 34 13.58 -21.35 17.57
CA GLN A 34 13.40 -21.45 19.00
C GLN A 34 12.73 -20.19 19.55
N ASP A 35 13.14 -18.99 19.17
CA ASP A 35 12.68 -17.75 19.80
C ASP A 35 11.69 -16.89 18.97
N ALA A 36 11.24 -17.43 17.84
CA ALA A 36 10.17 -16.94 16.97
C ALA A 36 10.36 -15.56 16.30
N GLY A 37 11.55 -14.97 16.41
CA GLY A 37 11.90 -13.72 15.73
C GLY A 37 13.41 -13.55 15.64
N PRO A 38 13.90 -12.37 15.21
CA PRO A 38 15.32 -12.11 15.13
C PRO A 38 16.01 -12.29 16.47
N SER A 39 17.07 -13.10 16.51
CA SER A 39 17.80 -13.42 17.75
C SER A 39 18.43 -12.20 18.43
N TRP A 40 18.64 -11.13 17.68
CA TRP A 40 19.18 -9.87 18.18
C TRP A 40 18.13 -8.95 18.81
N TRP A 41 16.82 -9.24 18.71
CA TRP A 41 15.81 -8.52 19.48
C TRP A 41 15.98 -8.79 20.99
N PRO A 42 15.56 -7.89 21.89
CA PRO A 42 15.77 -8.08 23.32
C PRO A 42 14.91 -9.22 23.89
N ASN A 43 15.49 -10.06 24.77
CA ASN A 43 14.79 -11.20 25.40
C ASN A 43 13.61 -10.74 26.27
N SER A 44 13.67 -9.50 26.78
CA SER A 44 12.59 -8.89 27.55
C SER A 44 11.29 -8.70 26.77
N LEU A 45 11.32 -8.74 25.43
CA LEU A 45 10.11 -8.65 24.60
C LEU A 45 9.24 -9.90 24.72
N GLY A 46 9.86 -11.06 25.02
CA GLY A 46 9.19 -12.36 25.03
C GLY A 46 8.96 -12.93 23.62
N TRP A 47 9.06 -14.25 23.48
CA TRP A 47 9.03 -14.93 22.18
C TRP A 47 7.71 -14.71 21.40
N LYS A 48 6.56 -14.64 22.08
CA LYS A 48 5.25 -14.44 21.42
C LYS A 48 5.17 -13.08 20.74
N LEU A 49 5.67 -12.05 21.40
CA LEU A 49 5.65 -10.70 20.86
C LEU A 49 6.64 -10.55 19.70
N ARG A 50 7.81 -11.20 19.81
CA ARG A 50 8.74 -11.33 18.67
C ARG A 50 8.08 -12.01 17.47
N ALA A 51 7.34 -13.10 17.71
CA ALA A 51 6.59 -13.82 16.68
C ALA A 51 5.60 -12.91 15.97
N LEU A 52 4.74 -12.20 16.73
CA LEU A 52 3.70 -11.33 16.18
C LEU A 52 4.28 -10.16 15.39
N LEU A 53 5.31 -9.49 15.92
CA LEU A 53 5.94 -8.37 15.23
C LEU A 53 6.70 -8.83 13.96
N SER A 54 7.38 -9.97 14.01
CA SER A 54 8.09 -10.50 12.85
C SER A 54 7.12 -10.96 11.75
N ASP A 55 6.07 -11.70 12.13
CA ASP A 55 5.01 -12.13 11.22
C ASP A 55 4.32 -10.93 10.57
N TYR A 56 3.94 -9.92 11.37
CA TYR A 56 3.28 -8.73 10.87
C TYR A 56 4.19 -7.87 9.98
N LEU A 57 5.49 -7.78 10.27
CA LEU A 57 6.46 -7.13 9.39
C LEU A 57 6.54 -7.83 8.03
N ILE A 58 6.69 -9.16 8.03
CA ILE A 58 6.77 -9.95 6.81
C ILE A 58 5.48 -9.81 5.99
N GLN A 59 4.32 -9.91 6.63
CA GLN A 59 3.03 -9.71 5.98
C GLN A 59 2.85 -8.29 5.46
N SER A 60 3.39 -7.28 6.15
CA SER A 60 3.35 -5.89 5.69
C SER A 60 4.20 -5.68 4.44
N LEU A 61 5.38 -6.31 4.37
CA LEU A 61 6.25 -6.27 3.19
C LEU A 61 5.62 -6.97 1.98
N TYR A 62 5.17 -8.22 2.14
CA TYR A 62 4.47 -8.94 1.07
C TYR A 62 3.16 -8.28 0.68
N GLY A 63 2.38 -7.82 1.65
CA GLY A 63 1.15 -7.10 1.38
C GLY A 63 1.38 -5.78 0.66
N THR A 64 2.51 -5.11 0.87
CA THR A 64 2.88 -3.91 0.08
C THR A 64 3.15 -4.29 -1.37
N ALA A 65 3.87 -5.39 -1.61
CA ALA A 65 4.14 -5.92 -2.94
C ALA A 65 2.86 -6.36 -3.67
N ASP A 66 1.95 -7.04 -2.97
CA ASP A 66 0.66 -7.48 -3.51
C ASP A 66 -0.24 -6.30 -3.88
N ALA A 67 -0.27 -5.27 -3.02
CA ALA A 67 -1.03 -4.05 -3.28
C ALA A 67 -0.49 -3.32 -4.51
N LEU A 68 0.83 -3.16 -4.62
CA LEU A 68 1.45 -2.53 -5.79
C LEU A 68 1.18 -3.34 -7.08
N SER A 69 1.30 -4.66 -7.02
CA SER A 69 0.97 -5.57 -8.13
C SER A 69 -0.49 -5.46 -8.56
N SER A 70 -1.40 -5.42 -7.58
CA SER A 70 -2.84 -5.27 -7.84
C SER A 70 -3.16 -3.92 -8.47
N ALA A 71 -2.59 -2.82 -7.94
CA ALA A 71 -2.73 -1.49 -8.52
C ALA A 71 -2.16 -1.44 -9.95
N SER A 72 -1.07 -2.18 -10.18
CA SER A 72 -0.44 -2.27 -11.48
C SER A 72 -1.34 -2.93 -12.52
N LEU A 73 -1.86 -4.10 -12.18
CA LEU A 73 -2.77 -4.89 -13.00
C LEU A 73 -4.07 -4.13 -13.30
N VAL A 74 -4.69 -3.53 -12.28
CA VAL A 74 -5.97 -2.82 -12.48
C VAL A 74 -5.81 -1.53 -13.29
N SER A 75 -4.64 -0.90 -13.28
CA SER A 75 -4.33 0.23 -14.18
C SER A 75 -4.25 -0.22 -15.64
N GLN A 76 -3.67 -1.39 -15.92
CA GLN A 76 -3.68 -1.98 -17.25
C GLN A 76 -5.11 -2.31 -17.70
N ALA A 77 -5.92 -2.92 -16.83
CA ALA A 77 -7.34 -3.18 -17.11
C ALA A 77 -8.12 -1.88 -17.40
N TYR A 78 -7.82 -0.80 -16.67
CA TYR A 78 -8.39 0.53 -16.92
C TYR A 78 -8.02 1.05 -18.33
N ARG A 79 -6.74 0.96 -18.71
CA ARG A 79 -6.26 1.37 -20.04
C ARG A 79 -6.94 0.59 -21.16
N GLU A 80 -7.07 -0.72 -21.01
CA GLU A 80 -7.76 -1.58 -21.99
C GLU A 80 -9.24 -1.23 -22.12
N ALA A 81 -9.92 -1.00 -20.99
CA ALA A 81 -11.34 -0.65 -20.97
C ALA A 81 -11.61 0.74 -21.58
N THR A 82 -10.77 1.73 -21.28
CA THR A 82 -10.87 3.09 -21.85
C THR A 82 -10.52 3.13 -23.34
N PHE A 83 -9.58 2.30 -23.79
CA PHE A 83 -9.31 2.12 -25.23
C PHE A 83 -10.54 1.55 -25.97
N ALA A 84 -11.14 0.50 -25.42
CA ALA A 84 -12.35 -0.10 -25.98
C ALA A 84 -13.54 0.88 -25.97
N GLU A 85 -13.67 1.72 -24.94
CA GLU A 85 -14.66 2.79 -24.88
C GLU A 85 -14.43 3.83 -25.98
N SER A 86 -13.22 4.36 -26.11
CA SER A 86 -12.88 5.32 -27.16
C SER A 86 -13.21 4.78 -28.56
N TYR A 87 -12.90 3.51 -28.83
CA TYR A 87 -13.25 2.87 -30.10
C TYR A 87 -14.77 2.80 -30.33
N ALA A 88 -15.54 2.44 -29.29
CA ALA A 88 -17.00 2.39 -29.37
C ALA A 88 -17.60 3.78 -29.66
N HIS A 89 -17.10 4.83 -29.00
CA HIS A 89 -17.52 6.21 -29.23
C HIS A 89 -17.19 6.68 -30.65
N GLN A 90 -15.98 6.42 -31.15
CA GLN A 90 -15.61 6.74 -32.53
C GLN A 90 -16.52 6.05 -33.54
N ARG A 91 -16.84 4.77 -33.31
CA ARG A 91 -17.73 4.00 -34.21
C ARG A 91 -19.15 4.56 -34.21
N ALA A 92 -19.69 4.91 -33.04
CA ALA A 92 -21.00 5.56 -32.93
C ALA A 92 -21.03 6.89 -33.69
N GLY A 93 -20.00 7.73 -33.50
CA GLY A 93 -19.84 9.00 -34.21
C GLY A 93 -19.79 8.85 -35.73
N LYS A 94 -19.00 7.88 -36.24
CA LYS A 94 -18.95 7.56 -37.68
C LYS A 94 -20.30 7.10 -38.25
N GLN A 95 -21.17 6.55 -37.42
CA GLN A 95 -22.50 6.10 -37.79
C GLN A 95 -23.58 7.18 -37.59
N GLY A 96 -23.20 8.39 -37.15
CA GLY A 96 -24.15 9.45 -36.79
C GLY A 96 -25.05 9.08 -35.60
N ARG A 97 -24.63 8.13 -34.77
CA ARG A 97 -25.38 7.65 -33.60
C ARG A 97 -24.85 8.28 -32.33
N SER A 98 -25.76 8.60 -31.43
CA SER A 98 -25.39 8.89 -30.04
C SER A 98 -24.82 7.62 -29.40
N PRO A 99 -23.69 7.70 -28.66
CA PRO A 99 -23.22 6.59 -27.82
C PRO A 99 -24.13 6.36 -26.60
N PHE A 100 -25.10 7.26 -26.37
CA PHE A 100 -26.05 7.20 -25.28
C PHE A 100 -27.48 6.95 -25.76
N PRO A 101 -28.31 6.22 -24.97
CA PRO A 101 -27.95 5.55 -23.72
C PRO A 101 -27.01 4.35 -23.93
N LEU A 102 -26.20 4.03 -22.93
CA LEU A 102 -25.27 2.89 -23.01
C LEU A 102 -26.04 1.56 -23.09
N ASP A 103 -25.65 0.70 -24.05
CA ASP A 103 -26.14 -0.67 -24.13
C ASP A 103 -25.57 -1.54 -22.97
N ARG A 104 -25.91 -2.84 -22.95
CA ARG A 104 -25.44 -3.77 -21.90
C ARG A 104 -23.91 -3.83 -21.82
N GLN A 105 -23.21 -3.82 -22.96
CA GLN A 105 -21.75 -3.89 -23.00
C GLN A 105 -21.12 -2.55 -22.60
N GLY A 106 -21.71 -1.43 -23.03
CA GLY A 106 -21.32 -0.08 -22.63
C GLY A 106 -21.44 0.13 -21.14
N ARG A 107 -22.55 -0.28 -20.51
CA ARG A 107 -22.72 -0.21 -19.05
C ARG A 107 -21.67 -1.05 -18.30
N ARG A 108 -21.38 -2.26 -18.78
CA ARG A 108 -20.32 -3.10 -18.18
C ARG A 108 -18.94 -2.44 -18.33
N ARG A 109 -18.61 -1.89 -19.51
CA ARG A 109 -17.35 -1.19 -19.72
C ARG A 109 -17.23 0.04 -18.82
N ALA A 110 -18.28 0.87 -18.75
CA ALA A 110 -18.29 2.03 -17.87
C ALA A 110 -18.03 1.63 -16.40
N LEU A 111 -18.71 0.59 -15.91
CA LEU A 111 -18.48 0.07 -14.56
C LEU A 111 -17.05 -0.43 -14.37
N VAL A 112 -16.49 -1.16 -15.33
CA VAL A 112 -15.09 -1.63 -15.26
C VAL A 112 -14.14 -0.45 -15.18
N ILE A 113 -14.32 0.58 -16.00
CA ILE A 113 -13.49 1.79 -15.99
C ILE A 113 -13.52 2.44 -14.60
N THR A 114 -14.71 2.69 -14.06
CA THR A 114 -14.86 3.33 -12.74
C THR A 114 -14.28 2.44 -11.62
N SER A 115 -14.63 1.15 -11.60
CA SER A 115 -14.13 0.22 -10.58
C SER A 115 -12.62 0.04 -10.64
N SER A 116 -12.02 0.02 -11.83
CA SER A 116 -10.57 -0.14 -11.99
C SER A 116 -9.83 1.09 -11.47
N ALA A 117 -10.34 2.30 -11.72
CA ALA A 117 -9.75 3.52 -11.15
C ALA A 117 -9.85 3.51 -9.62
N GLU A 118 -11.03 3.22 -9.06
CA GLU A 118 -11.24 3.13 -7.61
C GLU A 118 -10.32 2.07 -6.98
N SER A 119 -10.19 0.90 -7.61
CA SER A 119 -9.26 -0.16 -7.18
C SER A 119 -7.81 0.29 -7.22
N CYS A 120 -7.37 1.07 -8.21
CA CYS A 120 -6.01 1.63 -8.23
C CYS A 120 -5.75 2.46 -6.97
N PHE A 121 -6.60 3.46 -6.71
CA PHE A 121 -6.43 4.35 -5.55
C PHE A 121 -6.53 3.60 -4.22
N PHE A 122 -7.43 2.63 -4.12
CA PHE A 122 -7.54 1.76 -2.95
C PHE A 122 -6.23 1.01 -2.69
N HIS A 123 -5.65 0.37 -3.71
CA HIS A 123 -4.41 -0.38 -3.58
C HIS A 123 -3.19 0.52 -3.35
N PHE A 124 -3.14 1.74 -3.91
CA PHE A 124 -2.11 2.72 -3.55
C PHE A 124 -2.14 3.04 -2.05
N GLY A 125 -3.33 3.30 -1.51
CA GLY A 125 -3.51 3.52 -0.07
C GLY A 125 -3.06 2.31 0.77
N GLN A 126 -3.45 1.09 0.36
CA GLN A 126 -3.02 -0.12 1.05
C GLN A 126 -1.50 -0.29 1.05
N ALA A 127 -0.82 -0.01 -0.05
CA ALA A 127 0.64 -0.11 -0.12
C ALA A 127 1.31 0.88 0.85
N LEU A 128 0.84 2.13 0.92
CA LEU A 128 1.35 3.13 1.85
C LEU A 128 1.07 2.77 3.32
N ASP A 129 -0.16 2.32 3.64
CA ASP A 129 -0.55 1.98 5.01
C ASP A 129 0.23 0.73 5.50
N ARG A 130 0.50 -0.24 4.62
CA ARG A 130 1.29 -1.45 4.95
C ARG A 130 2.78 -1.14 5.10
N VAL A 131 3.38 -0.33 4.21
CA VAL A 131 4.80 0.03 4.36
C VAL A 131 5.01 0.91 5.61
N ALA A 132 4.01 1.69 6.03
CA ALA A 132 4.05 2.43 7.28
C ALA A 132 4.24 1.49 8.48
N ALA A 133 3.50 0.37 8.54
CA ALA A 133 3.72 -0.64 9.58
C ALA A 133 5.16 -1.17 9.59
N ALA A 134 5.75 -1.44 8.42
CA ALA A 134 7.14 -1.83 8.33
C ALA A 134 8.11 -0.75 8.85
N VAL A 135 7.89 0.52 8.51
CA VAL A 135 8.66 1.67 9.04
C VAL A 135 8.58 1.74 10.56
N PHE A 136 7.38 1.54 11.14
CA PHE A 136 7.21 1.53 12.59
C PHE A 136 7.96 0.40 13.28
N ILE A 137 7.85 -0.83 12.77
CA ILE A 137 8.52 -2.00 13.35
C ILE A 137 10.04 -1.87 13.24
N VAL A 138 10.54 -1.57 12.03
CA VAL A 138 11.98 -1.47 11.75
C VAL A 138 12.60 -0.26 12.44
N GLY A 139 11.90 0.87 12.49
CA GLY A 139 12.34 2.08 13.21
C GLY A 139 12.19 1.99 14.73
N GLY A 140 11.53 0.97 15.27
CA GLY A 140 11.30 0.81 16.71
C GLY A 140 10.43 1.92 17.32
N PHE A 141 9.53 2.51 16.54
CA PHE A 141 8.65 3.60 17.01
C PHE A 141 7.53 3.06 17.90
N GLU A 142 7.34 3.63 19.09
CA GLU A 142 6.36 3.15 20.09
C GLU A 142 4.90 3.49 19.75
N LYS A 143 4.33 2.79 18.76
CA LYS A 143 2.91 2.88 18.43
C LYS A 143 2.36 1.52 18.03
N ASN A 144 1.08 1.26 18.33
CA ASN A 144 0.42 0.01 17.95
C ASN A 144 0.44 -0.14 16.42
N VAL A 145 1.24 -1.09 15.93
CA VAL A 145 1.53 -1.28 14.50
C VAL A 145 0.31 -1.73 13.70
N VAL A 146 -0.69 -2.33 14.33
CA VAL A 146 -1.94 -2.74 13.65
C VAL A 146 -2.81 -1.54 13.26
N LYS A 147 -2.56 -0.37 13.86
CA LYS A 147 -3.35 0.85 13.65
C LYS A 147 -2.56 1.97 12.99
N VAL A 148 -1.32 1.73 12.59
CA VAL A 148 -0.54 2.77 11.93
C VAL A 148 -0.93 2.89 10.47
N ASP A 149 -0.86 4.11 9.96
CA ASP A 149 -1.07 4.42 8.56
C ASP A 149 0.04 5.38 8.05
N TRP A 150 -0.04 5.76 6.78
CA TRP A 150 0.93 6.69 6.20
C TRP A 150 0.98 8.06 6.91
N GLY A 151 -0.16 8.57 7.39
CA GLY A 151 -0.22 9.86 8.09
C GLY A 151 0.56 9.86 9.40
N ASP A 152 0.68 8.69 10.04
CA ASP A 152 1.52 8.52 11.21
C ASP A 152 3.01 8.64 10.91
N VAL A 153 3.45 8.16 9.74
CA VAL A 153 4.84 8.29 9.31
C VAL A 153 5.17 9.75 8.99
N GLU A 154 4.26 10.46 8.34
CA GLU A 154 4.39 11.91 8.10
C GLU A 154 4.48 12.70 9.41
N THR A 155 3.68 12.31 10.40
CA THR A 155 3.72 12.92 11.74
C THR A 155 5.09 12.73 12.39
N ILE A 156 5.64 11.52 12.33
CA ILE A 156 7.00 11.25 12.84
C ILE A 156 8.04 12.09 12.08
N GLY A 157 7.92 12.20 10.75
CA GLY A 157 8.82 13.01 9.95
C GLY A 157 8.80 14.49 10.33
N ALA A 158 7.62 15.06 10.53
CA ALA A 158 7.47 16.43 11.02
C ALA A 158 8.11 16.63 12.41
N GLU A 159 8.03 15.63 13.28
CA GLU A 159 8.66 15.65 14.61
C GLU A 159 10.19 15.60 14.55
N PHE A 160 10.76 14.85 13.60
CA PHE A 160 12.20 14.88 13.33
C PHE A 160 12.64 16.28 12.89
N SER A 161 11.94 16.88 11.92
CA SER A 161 12.23 18.25 11.45
C SER A 161 12.11 19.30 12.55
N ALA A 162 11.21 19.10 13.52
CA ALA A 162 11.02 19.99 14.66
C ALA A 162 12.02 19.76 15.81
N GLY A 163 12.93 18.79 15.71
CA GLY A 163 13.88 18.46 16.79
C GLY A 163 13.21 17.85 18.03
N SER A 164 12.09 17.14 17.85
CA SER A 164 11.30 16.53 18.93
C SER A 164 12.13 15.57 19.79
N THR A 165 11.96 15.67 21.11
CA THR A 165 12.57 14.80 22.13
C THR A 165 11.55 13.85 22.78
N LYS A 166 10.47 13.51 22.08
CA LYS A 166 9.46 12.57 22.57
C LYS A 166 10.09 11.19 22.82
N GLN A 167 9.59 10.48 23.83
CA GLN A 167 10.18 9.23 24.35
C GLN A 167 10.26 8.09 23.33
N TYR A 168 9.41 8.09 22.30
CA TYR A 168 9.43 7.07 21.25
C TYR A 168 10.42 7.34 20.12
N LEU A 169 11.15 8.47 20.20
CA LEU A 169 12.25 8.80 19.32
C LEU A 169 13.56 8.61 20.08
N GLN A 170 14.60 8.20 19.37
CA GLN A 170 15.92 8.11 19.98
C GLN A 170 16.45 9.51 20.36
N PRO A 171 17.36 9.62 21.35
CA PRO A 171 17.92 10.90 21.79
C PRO A 171 18.62 11.64 20.66
N VAL A 172 18.40 12.96 20.55
CA VAL A 172 19.07 13.81 19.55
C VAL A 172 20.59 13.68 19.67
N GLY A 173 21.26 13.45 18.53
CA GLY A 173 22.71 13.24 18.46
C GLY A 173 23.19 11.79 18.71
N SER A 174 22.29 10.87 19.05
CA SER A 174 22.63 9.44 19.17
C SER A 174 22.73 8.75 17.79
N GLY A 175 23.45 7.62 17.73
CA GLY A 175 23.49 6.79 16.51
C GLY A 175 22.10 6.27 16.10
N GLY A 176 21.27 5.90 17.09
CA GLY A 176 19.89 5.47 16.82
C GLY A 176 19.00 6.56 16.25
N ARG A 177 19.21 7.81 16.67
CA ARG A 177 18.54 8.97 16.08
C ARG A 177 18.89 9.13 14.61
N ALA A 178 20.18 9.09 14.28
CA ALA A 178 20.63 9.23 12.90
C ALA A 178 20.04 8.14 11.99
N VAL A 179 19.93 6.91 12.48
CA VAL A 179 19.33 5.79 11.74
C VAL A 179 17.81 5.97 11.58
N GLN A 180 17.09 6.40 12.62
CA GLN A 180 15.65 6.69 12.50
C GLN A 180 15.38 7.87 11.55
N GLU A 181 16.19 8.93 11.61
CA GLU A 181 16.09 10.08 10.71
C GLU A 181 16.34 9.68 9.26
N ALA A 182 17.36 8.85 9.00
CA ALA A 182 17.63 8.34 7.66
C ALA A 182 16.47 7.48 7.12
N LEU A 183 15.87 6.65 7.96
CA LEU A 183 14.69 5.86 7.60
C LEU A 183 13.51 6.75 7.19
N VAL A 184 13.21 7.79 7.99
CA VAL A 184 12.04 8.65 7.74
C VAL A 184 12.31 9.68 6.64
N THR A 185 13.57 10.03 6.37
CA THR A 185 13.93 10.92 5.25
C THR A 185 13.48 10.35 3.91
N ALA A 186 13.63 9.04 3.69
CA ALA A 186 13.16 8.38 2.47
C ALA A 186 11.63 8.49 2.28
N VAL A 187 10.88 8.60 3.39
CA VAL A 187 9.43 8.82 3.35
C VAL A 187 9.09 10.28 3.06
N LEU A 188 9.84 11.22 3.65
CA LEU A 188 9.63 12.66 3.47
C LEU A 188 10.03 13.17 2.09
N ASP A 189 10.98 12.51 1.44
CA ASP A 189 11.51 12.85 0.11
C ASP A 189 10.64 12.35 -1.06
N TRP A 190 9.34 12.07 -0.82
CA TRP A 190 8.42 11.55 -1.82
C TRP A 190 8.28 12.42 -3.08
N GLN A 191 8.63 13.71 -2.99
CA GLN A 191 8.64 14.62 -4.15
C GLN A 191 9.68 14.21 -5.20
N LYS A 192 10.69 13.40 -4.84
CA LYS A 192 11.68 12.88 -5.80
C LYS A 192 11.10 11.80 -6.71
N SER A 193 10.02 11.15 -6.30
CA SER A 193 9.43 10.01 -7.00
C SER A 193 8.32 10.39 -7.98
N GLY A 194 7.88 11.65 -8.03
CA GLY A 194 6.77 12.04 -8.90
C GLY A 194 6.62 13.55 -9.07
N PRO A 195 5.65 13.99 -9.89
CA PRO A 195 5.40 15.41 -10.12
C PRO A 195 4.90 16.12 -8.85
N PRO A 196 4.97 17.45 -8.77
CA PRO A 196 4.49 18.19 -7.60
C PRO A 196 3.09 17.74 -7.15
N ASP A 197 2.92 17.62 -5.83
CA ASP A 197 1.67 17.26 -5.15
C ASP A 197 1.06 15.89 -5.50
N TRP A 198 1.76 15.04 -6.26
CA TRP A 198 1.23 13.73 -6.70
C TRP A 198 0.73 12.86 -5.56
N LEU A 199 1.50 12.77 -4.46
CA LEU A 199 1.18 11.92 -3.33
C LEU A 199 -0.01 12.47 -2.54
N GLY A 200 -0.02 13.79 -2.30
CA GLY A 200 -1.12 14.48 -1.63
C GLY A 200 -2.42 14.36 -2.41
N TRP A 201 -2.36 14.63 -3.72
CA TRP A 201 -3.50 14.48 -4.63
C TRP A 201 -4.01 13.04 -4.64
N MET A 202 -3.13 12.04 -4.80
CA MET A 202 -3.51 10.62 -4.84
C MET A 202 -4.22 10.19 -3.55
N ARG A 203 -3.68 10.56 -2.39
CA ARG A 203 -4.27 10.22 -1.08
C ARG A 203 -5.62 10.87 -0.88
N LEU A 204 -5.77 12.15 -1.24
CA LEU A 204 -7.06 12.83 -1.18
C LEU A 204 -8.07 12.21 -2.16
N THR A 205 -7.63 11.76 -3.34
CA THR A 205 -8.49 11.04 -4.30
C THR A 205 -8.97 9.70 -3.74
N ARG A 206 -8.11 8.88 -3.13
CA ARG A 206 -8.51 7.65 -2.43
C ARG A 206 -9.58 7.92 -1.37
N ASN A 207 -9.35 8.90 -0.50
CA ASN A 207 -10.30 9.26 0.55
C ASN A 207 -11.62 9.80 -0.05
N GLY A 208 -11.53 10.62 -1.09
CA GLY A 208 -12.68 11.14 -1.83
C GLY A 208 -13.54 10.02 -2.41
N MET A 209 -12.93 9.08 -3.14
CA MET A 209 -13.62 7.93 -3.73
C MET A 209 -14.24 6.98 -2.69
N THR A 210 -13.66 6.89 -1.49
CA THR A 210 -14.20 6.05 -0.41
C THR A 210 -15.44 6.65 0.25
N HIS A 211 -15.47 7.98 0.41
CA HIS A 211 -16.49 8.65 1.24
C HIS A 211 -17.51 9.48 0.46
N ARG A 212 -17.31 9.68 -0.85
CA ARG A 212 -18.19 10.53 -1.67
C ARG A 212 -18.90 9.70 -2.73
N ALA A 213 -20.10 10.14 -3.08
CA ALA A 213 -20.78 9.61 -4.24
C ALA A 213 -19.92 9.82 -5.50
N PRO A 214 -19.93 8.89 -6.46
CA PRO A 214 -19.30 9.09 -7.75
C PRO A 214 -19.75 10.43 -8.35
N SER A 215 -18.80 11.28 -8.72
CA SER A 215 -19.10 12.56 -9.37
C SER A 215 -19.70 12.31 -10.76
N ALA A 216 -20.40 13.29 -11.32
CA ALA A 216 -20.88 13.16 -12.70
C ALA A 216 -19.72 12.87 -13.65
N GLU A 217 -19.82 11.80 -14.42
CA GLU A 217 -18.78 11.37 -15.35
C GLU A 217 -18.81 12.25 -16.60
N ALA A 218 -17.91 13.24 -16.67
CA ALA A 218 -17.69 14.01 -17.88
C ALA A 218 -16.97 13.14 -18.93
N LEU A 219 -17.55 12.99 -20.12
CA LEU A 219 -16.87 12.43 -21.29
C LEU A 219 -16.37 13.57 -22.17
N VAL A 220 -15.05 13.64 -22.34
CA VAL A 220 -14.41 14.70 -23.12
C VAL A 220 -13.77 14.10 -24.37
N PRO A 221 -14.28 14.39 -25.58
CA PRO A 221 -13.59 14.09 -26.82
C PRO A 221 -12.30 14.92 -26.93
N THR A 222 -11.21 14.29 -27.36
CA THR A 222 -9.90 14.92 -27.49
C THR A 222 -9.51 15.12 -28.96
N THR A 223 -8.51 15.97 -29.20
CA THR A 223 -7.91 16.17 -30.53
C THR A 223 -7.23 14.91 -31.07
N ALA A 224 -6.78 14.01 -30.19
CA ALA A 224 -6.26 12.68 -30.53
C ALA A 224 -7.36 11.68 -30.96
N ARG A 225 -8.60 12.16 -31.12
CA ARG A 225 -9.80 11.37 -31.44
C ARG A 225 -10.13 10.33 -30.37
N THR A 226 -9.62 10.45 -29.16
CA THR A 226 -10.00 9.59 -28.02
C THR A 226 -11.11 10.26 -27.21
N VAL A 227 -11.77 9.50 -26.35
CA VAL A 227 -12.68 10.03 -25.34
C VAL A 227 -12.08 9.71 -23.98
N ILE A 228 -11.98 10.73 -23.12
CA ILE A 228 -11.44 10.59 -21.77
C ILE A 228 -12.51 10.88 -20.72
N ARG A 229 -12.35 10.25 -19.56
CA ARG A 229 -13.06 10.53 -18.30
C ARG A 229 -12.09 11.19 -17.33
N PRO A 230 -11.86 12.52 -17.44
CA PRO A 230 -10.75 13.15 -16.75
C PRO A 230 -10.99 13.17 -15.23
N PHE A 231 -9.92 13.03 -14.45
CA PHE A 231 -10.00 13.17 -13.00
C PHE A 231 -10.14 14.64 -12.60
N PHE A 232 -10.75 14.91 -11.45
CA PHE A 232 -10.78 16.25 -10.86
C PHE A 232 -9.41 16.67 -10.34
N LYS A 233 -9.05 17.95 -10.51
CA LYS A 233 -7.85 18.52 -9.88
C LYS A 233 -7.96 18.57 -8.35
N GLN A 234 -9.16 18.84 -7.84
CA GLN A 234 -9.43 19.05 -6.42
C GLN A 234 -10.30 17.91 -5.87
N PRO A 235 -9.70 16.76 -5.49
CA PRO A 235 -10.46 15.56 -5.10
C PRO A 235 -11.29 15.73 -3.82
N TRP A 236 -10.94 16.71 -2.97
CA TRP A 236 -11.68 16.99 -1.74
C TRP A 236 -12.74 18.09 -1.89
N TRP A 237 -12.95 18.64 -3.09
CA TRP A 237 -14.03 19.60 -3.32
C TRP A 237 -15.27 18.86 -3.83
N SER A 238 -16.46 19.32 -3.45
CA SER A 238 -17.70 18.83 -4.08
C SER A 238 -17.66 19.16 -5.57
N GLU A 239 -18.41 18.43 -6.39
CA GLU A 239 -18.43 18.68 -7.85
C GLU A 239 -18.72 20.15 -8.17
N VAL A 240 -19.71 20.76 -7.53
CA VAL A 240 -20.04 22.18 -7.73
C VAL A 240 -18.88 23.09 -7.32
N GLN A 241 -18.23 22.84 -6.17
CA GLN A 241 -17.05 23.61 -5.77
C GLN A 241 -15.92 23.45 -6.78
N SER A 242 -15.68 22.22 -7.23
CA SER A 242 -14.69 21.86 -8.23
C SER A 242 -14.94 22.50 -9.57
N LEU A 243 -16.17 22.93 -9.90
CA LEU A 243 -16.52 23.62 -11.15
C LEU A 243 -16.50 25.14 -11.02
N VAL A 244 -16.85 25.67 -9.84
CA VAL A 244 -16.99 27.12 -9.60
C VAL A 244 -15.68 27.78 -9.17
N PHE A 245 -14.91 27.13 -8.29
CA PHE A 245 -13.73 27.73 -7.67
C PHE A 245 -12.44 27.22 -8.32
N ASP A 246 -11.38 28.02 -8.23
CA ASP A 246 -10.00 27.62 -8.51
C ASP A 246 -9.05 28.35 -7.57
N GLU A 247 -7.82 27.87 -7.44
CA GLU A 247 -6.77 28.57 -6.68
C GLU A 247 -6.37 29.88 -7.36
N GLN A 248 -6.53 29.98 -8.69
CA GLN A 248 -6.26 31.18 -9.48
C GLN A 248 -7.57 31.74 -10.06
N HIS A 249 -8.13 32.76 -9.41
CA HIS A 249 -9.38 33.38 -9.85
C HIS A 249 -9.17 34.42 -10.95
N PRO A 250 -10.13 34.57 -11.90
CA PRO A 250 -11.28 33.69 -12.16
C PRO A 250 -10.98 32.57 -13.17
N ARG A 251 -11.73 31.46 -13.11
CA ARG A 251 -11.66 30.41 -14.14
C ARG A 251 -12.15 30.91 -15.49
N THR A 252 -11.53 30.35 -16.52
CA THR A 252 -11.85 30.70 -17.90
C THR A 252 -12.65 29.61 -18.62
N SER A 253 -12.61 28.36 -18.13
CA SER A 253 -13.27 27.21 -18.75
C SER A 253 -13.81 26.20 -17.73
N PHE A 254 -14.90 25.53 -18.09
CA PHE A 254 -15.41 24.35 -17.38
C PHE A 254 -14.34 23.25 -17.26
N LEU A 255 -13.49 23.11 -18.29
CA LEU A 255 -12.44 22.09 -18.32
C LEU A 255 -11.29 22.38 -17.33
N ASP A 256 -11.20 23.59 -16.78
CA ASP A 256 -10.16 23.97 -15.81
C ASP A 256 -10.30 23.17 -14.48
N ALA A 257 -11.47 22.59 -14.22
CA ALA A 257 -11.75 21.72 -13.07
C ALA A 257 -11.00 20.37 -13.09
N PHE A 258 -10.54 19.95 -14.27
CA PHE A 258 -10.07 18.59 -14.50
C PHE A 258 -8.57 18.53 -14.82
N ILE A 259 -7.94 17.41 -14.50
CA ILE A 259 -6.62 17.06 -15.00
C ILE A 259 -6.80 16.66 -16.46
N MET A 260 -6.46 17.58 -17.37
CA MET A 260 -6.59 17.39 -18.82
C MET A 260 -5.45 16.54 -19.42
N CYS A 261 -5.12 15.44 -18.75
CA CYS A 261 -4.26 14.37 -19.23
C CYS A 261 -5.12 13.13 -19.51
N ASN A 262 -4.58 12.17 -20.27
CA ASN A 262 -5.23 10.87 -20.38
C ASN A 262 -5.24 10.19 -18.98
N PRO A 263 -6.41 9.83 -18.42
CA PRO A 263 -6.49 9.23 -17.09
C PRO A 263 -5.68 7.94 -16.94
N ALA A 264 -5.56 7.14 -18.01
CA ALA A 264 -4.72 5.94 -17.99
C ALA A 264 -3.24 6.28 -17.77
N ASP A 265 -2.77 7.38 -18.34
CA ASP A 265 -1.38 7.85 -18.15
C ASP A 265 -1.19 8.43 -16.73
N VAL A 266 -2.24 9.03 -16.14
CA VAL A 266 -2.21 9.47 -14.73
C VAL A 266 -2.08 8.26 -13.79
N LEU A 267 -2.90 7.22 -13.96
CA LEU A 267 -2.83 6.03 -13.11
C LEU A 267 -1.49 5.30 -13.27
N ASP A 268 -0.98 5.19 -14.50
CA ASP A 268 0.32 4.58 -14.76
C ASP A 268 1.46 5.39 -14.14
N GLY A 269 1.42 6.73 -14.26
CA GLY A 269 2.38 7.61 -13.61
C GLY A 269 2.38 7.47 -12.09
N LEU A 270 1.21 7.35 -11.47
CA LEU A 270 1.10 7.10 -10.02
C LEU A 270 1.69 5.76 -9.61
N VAL A 271 1.56 4.72 -10.45
CA VAL A 271 2.16 3.40 -10.17
C VAL A 271 3.67 3.50 -10.22
N THR A 272 4.23 4.17 -11.23
CA THR A 272 5.68 4.41 -11.33
C THR A 272 6.17 5.24 -10.13
N SER A 273 5.48 6.33 -9.79
CA SER A 273 5.86 7.15 -8.63
C SER A 273 5.81 6.40 -7.32
N LEU A 274 4.80 5.55 -7.13
CA LEU A 274 4.70 4.71 -5.94
C LEU A 274 5.77 3.61 -5.92
N ASN A 275 6.10 3.00 -7.07
CA ASN A 275 7.21 2.06 -7.19
C ASN A 275 8.51 2.70 -6.71
N ASP A 276 8.87 3.86 -7.25
CA ASP A 276 10.13 4.54 -6.95
C ASP A 276 10.21 4.97 -5.48
N LEU A 277 9.10 5.45 -4.92
CA LEU A 277 8.99 5.77 -3.50
C LEU A 277 9.19 4.52 -2.62
N LEU A 278 8.52 3.42 -2.94
CA LEU A 278 8.62 2.18 -2.18
C LEU A 278 10.02 1.57 -2.26
N GLU A 279 10.68 1.62 -3.41
CA GLU A 279 12.07 1.18 -3.56
C GLU A 279 13.00 1.96 -2.62
N ALA A 280 12.88 3.30 -2.59
CA ALA A 280 13.67 4.15 -1.70
C ALA A 280 13.40 3.86 -0.21
N ILE A 281 12.13 3.68 0.17
CA ILE A 281 11.74 3.35 1.55
C ILE A 281 12.30 1.99 1.95
N VAL A 282 12.23 0.98 1.09
CA VAL A 282 12.71 -0.38 1.39
C VAL A 282 14.22 -0.42 1.50
N ALA A 283 14.95 0.33 0.68
CA ALA A 283 16.38 0.52 0.87
C ALA A 283 16.71 1.13 2.25
N ALA A 284 15.93 2.13 2.68
CA ALA A 284 16.09 2.74 4.00
C ALA A 284 15.70 1.78 5.15
N LEU A 285 14.67 0.95 4.97
CA LEU A 285 14.28 -0.12 5.90
C LEU A 285 15.42 -1.13 6.06
N ALA A 286 15.97 -1.63 4.96
CA ALA A 286 17.08 -2.59 4.99
C ALA A 286 18.33 -2.01 5.68
N ASN A 287 18.67 -0.74 5.40
CA ASN A 287 19.78 -0.07 6.05
C ASN A 287 19.56 0.08 7.57
N CYS A 288 18.35 0.49 7.98
CA CYS A 288 18.00 0.59 9.40
C CYS A 288 18.04 -0.77 10.09
N TRP A 289 17.47 -1.80 9.46
CA TRP A 289 17.49 -3.17 9.95
C TRP A 289 18.91 -3.68 10.17
N ASN A 290 19.79 -3.52 9.17
CA ASN A 290 21.20 -3.93 9.26
C ASN A 290 21.96 -3.18 10.36
N ALA A 291 21.74 -1.87 10.49
CA ALA A 291 22.36 -1.07 11.54
C ALA A 291 21.92 -1.55 12.95
N ARG A 292 20.65 -1.91 13.10
CA ARG A 292 20.11 -2.48 14.35
C ARG A 292 20.63 -3.88 14.63
N ALA A 293 20.71 -4.75 13.63
CA ALA A 293 21.29 -6.08 13.78
C ALA A 293 22.77 -6.01 14.22
N GLY A 294 23.54 -5.05 13.70
CA GLY A 294 24.93 -4.81 14.09
C GLY A 294 25.11 -4.15 15.47
N ASN A 295 24.11 -3.43 15.97
CA ASN A 295 24.11 -2.85 17.32
C ASN A 295 22.68 -2.85 17.91
N PRO A 296 22.25 -3.95 18.54
CA PRO A 296 20.87 -4.13 18.96
C PRO A 296 20.39 -3.13 20.03
N GLN A 297 21.31 -2.53 20.78
CA GLN A 297 21.00 -1.54 21.82
C GLN A 297 20.76 -0.13 21.24
N MET A 298 21.05 0.08 19.95
CA MET A 298 20.89 1.36 19.28
C MET A 298 19.42 1.80 19.20
N ILE A 299 18.53 0.87 18.89
CA ILE A 299 17.08 1.06 18.80
C ILE A 299 16.44 -0.21 19.36
N VAL A 300 16.04 -0.15 20.63
CA VAL A 300 15.38 -1.25 21.33
C VAL A 300 13.95 -1.39 20.81
N GLN A 301 13.54 -2.62 20.47
CA GLN A 301 12.17 -2.90 20.05
C GLN A 301 11.20 -2.63 21.21
N SER A 302 10.11 -1.90 20.94
CA SER A 302 9.15 -1.52 21.98
C SER A 302 8.04 -2.55 22.10
N ASP A 303 7.72 -2.93 23.34
CA ASP A 303 6.60 -3.81 23.65
C ASP A 303 5.23 -3.14 23.40
N LYS A 304 5.19 -1.82 23.40
CA LYS A 304 3.98 -1.01 23.11
C LYS A 304 3.50 -1.13 21.67
N GLN A 305 4.29 -1.73 20.77
CA GLN A 305 3.93 -1.90 19.37
C GLN A 305 2.86 -2.96 19.16
N TRP A 306 2.68 -3.87 20.10
CA TRP A 306 1.59 -4.85 20.07
C TRP A 306 1.03 -5.04 21.47
N LYS A 307 -0.22 -4.63 21.68
CA LYS A 307 -0.80 -4.59 23.03
C LYS A 307 -1.30 -5.95 23.50
N ASP A 308 -1.97 -6.69 22.62
CA ASP A 308 -2.73 -7.87 22.99
C ASP A 308 -2.15 -9.11 22.30
N ILE A 309 -1.41 -9.93 23.05
CA ILE A 309 -0.87 -11.22 22.55
C ILE A 309 -2.01 -12.21 22.30
N LYS A 310 -2.98 -12.27 23.23
CA LYS A 310 -4.19 -13.09 23.11
C LYS A 310 -5.37 -12.16 22.85
N PRO A 311 -6.08 -12.30 21.72
CA PRO A 311 -7.32 -11.56 21.46
C PRO A 311 -8.37 -11.80 22.55
N SER A 312 -9.24 -10.83 22.80
CA SER A 312 -10.31 -10.98 23.79
C SER A 312 -11.36 -11.98 23.27
N ALA A 313 -12.03 -12.70 24.19
CA ALA A 313 -13.01 -13.74 23.83
C ALA A 313 -14.18 -13.21 22.97
N GLY A 314 -14.46 -11.90 23.00
CA GLY A 314 -15.48 -11.24 22.18
C GLY A 314 -14.99 -10.73 20.81
N ASP A 315 -13.69 -10.78 20.53
CA ASP A 315 -13.11 -10.26 19.28
C ASP A 315 -13.21 -11.26 18.12
N ALA A 316 -13.46 -12.53 18.42
CA ALA A 316 -13.57 -13.58 17.41
C ALA A 316 -14.83 -13.41 16.56
N SER A 317 -14.66 -13.36 15.23
CA SER A 317 -15.78 -13.35 14.29
C SER A 317 -16.46 -14.72 14.26
N ASN A 318 -17.78 -14.75 14.45
CA ASN A 318 -18.62 -15.93 14.24
C ASN A 318 -19.15 -16.04 12.79
N PHE A 319 -18.62 -15.24 11.86
CA PHE A 319 -19.04 -15.27 10.46
C PHE A 319 -18.60 -16.58 9.79
N ALA A 320 -19.55 -17.49 9.58
CA ALA A 320 -19.30 -18.81 8.98
C ALA A 320 -19.16 -18.80 7.44
N GLY A 321 -19.29 -17.64 6.80
CA GLY A 321 -19.35 -17.52 5.34
C GLY A 321 -20.76 -17.79 4.77
N TYR A 322 -20.88 -17.69 3.44
CA TYR A 322 -22.09 -18.04 2.70
C TYR A 322 -21.89 -19.32 1.91
N GLY A 323 -22.95 -20.11 1.74
CA GLY A 323 -22.94 -21.34 0.95
C GLY A 323 -22.69 -22.61 1.79
N SER A 324 -22.30 -23.69 1.12
CA SER A 324 -22.08 -24.99 1.75
C SER A 324 -20.70 -25.06 2.41
N ALA A 325 -20.63 -25.66 3.60
CA ALA A 325 -19.37 -25.93 4.27
C ALA A 325 -18.51 -26.89 3.43
N MET A 326 -17.21 -26.57 3.34
CA MET A 326 -16.22 -27.39 2.63
C MET A 326 -15.39 -28.18 3.64
N THR A 327 -15.04 -29.42 3.29
CA THR A 327 -14.15 -30.27 4.09
C THR A 327 -12.84 -30.49 3.37
N ALA A 328 -11.72 -30.48 4.10
CA ALA A 328 -10.42 -30.83 3.54
C ALA A 328 -10.41 -32.28 3.04
N ALA A 329 -9.75 -32.52 1.91
CA ALA A 329 -9.69 -33.85 1.29
C ALA A 329 -8.91 -34.88 2.12
N ALA A 330 -7.92 -34.45 2.89
CA ALA A 330 -7.17 -35.28 3.83
C ALA A 330 -6.62 -34.43 4.97
N ALA A 331 -6.34 -35.07 6.11
CA ALA A 331 -5.57 -34.46 7.18
C ALA A 331 -4.17 -34.10 6.67
N GLY A 332 -3.77 -32.83 6.79
CA GLY A 332 -2.45 -32.36 6.34
C GLY A 332 -2.36 -31.97 4.86
N ALA A 333 -3.47 -31.87 4.12
CA ALA A 333 -3.49 -31.47 2.70
C ALA A 333 -3.24 -29.95 2.46
N ILE A 334 -2.47 -29.29 3.32
CA ILE A 334 -2.14 -27.88 3.16
C ILE A 334 -0.89 -27.79 2.29
N LEU A 335 -1.04 -27.25 1.08
CA LEU A 335 0.08 -26.86 0.25
C LEU A 335 0.47 -25.43 0.62
N GLN A 336 1.73 -25.23 1.01
CA GLN A 336 2.20 -23.94 1.51
C GLN A 336 3.53 -23.56 0.85
N ASN A 337 3.74 -22.26 0.62
CA ASN A 337 5.02 -21.74 0.20
C ASN A 337 6.08 -22.04 1.29
N PRO A 338 7.30 -22.50 0.95
CA PRO A 338 8.35 -22.80 1.94
C PRO A 338 8.70 -21.65 2.88
N LEU A 339 8.63 -20.39 2.41
CA LEU A 339 8.91 -19.21 3.22
C LEU A 339 7.79 -18.97 4.25
N ASP A 340 6.53 -19.14 3.84
CA ASP A 340 5.40 -19.09 4.78
C ASP A 340 5.47 -20.24 5.78
N ALA A 341 5.91 -21.43 5.36
CA ALA A 341 6.10 -22.58 6.23
C ALA A 341 7.17 -22.31 7.29
N LYS A 342 8.34 -21.76 6.91
CA LYS A 342 9.39 -21.34 7.85
C LYS A 342 8.86 -20.30 8.84
N ARG A 343 8.14 -19.29 8.35
CA ARG A 343 7.51 -18.27 9.20
C ARG A 343 6.59 -18.90 10.24
N TRP A 344 5.67 -19.77 9.81
CA TRP A 344 4.73 -20.44 10.72
C TRP A 344 5.40 -21.43 11.68
N GLN A 345 6.46 -22.13 11.25
CA GLN A 345 7.27 -22.98 12.11
C GLN A 345 7.98 -22.15 13.19
N SER A 346 8.61 -21.02 12.82
CA SER A 346 9.24 -20.14 13.81
C SER A 346 8.24 -19.60 14.83
N ALA A 347 7.00 -19.33 14.42
CA ALA A 347 5.91 -18.92 15.29
C ALA A 347 5.28 -20.08 16.10
N ARG A 348 5.79 -21.32 15.96
CA ARG A 348 5.33 -22.53 16.67
C ARG A 348 3.83 -22.81 16.47
N VAL A 349 3.29 -22.55 15.27
CA VAL A 349 1.87 -22.83 14.98
C VAL A 349 1.64 -24.19 14.35
N MET A 350 2.71 -24.83 13.87
CA MET A 350 2.68 -26.09 13.10
C MET A 350 3.16 -27.31 13.90
N ASP A 351 3.63 -27.13 15.14
CA ASP A 351 4.19 -28.18 15.98
C ASP A 351 3.39 -28.38 17.30
N ASP A 352 3.88 -29.30 18.13
CA ASP A 352 3.32 -29.61 19.45
C ASP A 352 3.40 -28.42 20.43
N ARG A 353 4.32 -27.48 20.19
CA ARG A 353 4.51 -26.26 20.97
C ARG A 353 3.47 -25.19 20.68
N ARG A 354 2.52 -25.42 19.77
CA ARG A 354 1.34 -24.55 19.61
C ARG A 354 0.59 -24.31 20.92
N GLN A 355 0.64 -25.25 21.86
CA GLN A 355 0.03 -25.10 23.18
C GLN A 355 0.68 -23.99 24.02
N ASP A 356 1.95 -23.64 23.77
CA ASP A 356 2.69 -22.59 24.49
C ASP A 356 2.04 -21.20 24.30
N TRP A 357 1.30 -20.99 23.20
CA TRP A 357 0.54 -19.77 22.96
C TRP A 357 -0.53 -19.51 24.03
N TYR A 358 -1.09 -20.56 24.63
CA TYR A 358 -2.13 -20.47 25.65
C TYR A 358 -1.60 -20.38 27.08
N GLN A 359 -0.30 -20.63 27.29
CA GLN A 359 0.37 -20.46 28.58
C GLN A 359 0.71 -18.98 28.80
N PRO A 360 0.99 -18.52 30.04
CA PRO A 360 1.37 -17.12 30.29
C PRO A 360 2.61 -16.69 29.52
#